data_AF-A0A7C2GZH3-F1
#
_entry.id   AF-A0A7C2GZH3-F1
#
_cell.length_a   1.000
_cell.length_b   1.000
_cell.length_c   1.000
_cell.angle_alpha   90.00
_cell.angle_beta   90.00
_cell.angle_gamma   90.00
#
_symmetry.space_group_name_H-M   'P 1'
#
loop_
_entity.id
_entity.type
_entity.pdbx_description
1 polymer ?
#
loop_
_entity_poly.entity_id
_entity_poly.type
_entity_poly.pdbx_seq_one_letter_code
_entity_poly.pdbx_strand_id
1 'polypeptide(L)'
;EGEPDPVTGMVVDLKQVKAVLEKEVIGPMDHRHLNEEVPPFDRVVPTPENLAVEIWRRLEPHFHGSAARLKAVRLYESEDFFVEYDGR
;
A
#
# COMPACT_ATOMS: atom_id res chain seq x y z
N GLU A 1 0.96 12.13 -0.42
CA GLU A 1 1.11 13.57 -0.17
C GLU A 1 1.37 14.31 -1.47
N GLY A 2 1.03 15.59 -1.54
CA GLY A 2 1.12 16.42 -2.74
C GLY A 2 0.34 17.72 -2.53
N GLU A 3 0.33 18.60 -3.52
CA GLU A 3 -0.41 19.86 -3.44
C GLU A 3 -1.90 19.65 -3.79
N PRO A 4 -2.84 20.23 -3.03
CA PRO A 4 -4.25 20.18 -3.38
C PRO A 4 -4.51 20.89 -4.71
N ASP A 5 -5.27 20.25 -5.60
CA ASP A 5 -5.75 20.88 -6.82
C ASP A 5 -6.63 22.10 -6.47
N PRO A 6 -6.44 23.25 -7.12
CA PRO A 6 -7.09 24.50 -6.74
C PRO A 6 -8.60 24.54 -7.01
N VAL A 7 -9.13 23.59 -7.80
CA VAL A 7 -10.56 23.52 -8.15
C VAL A 7 -11.26 22.49 -7.26
N THR A 8 -10.67 21.32 -7.11
CA THR A 8 -11.27 20.18 -6.40
C THR A 8 -10.88 20.10 -4.93
N GLY A 9 -9.78 20.75 -4.52
CA GLY A 9 -9.22 20.68 -3.17
C GLY A 9 -8.60 19.32 -2.83
N MET A 10 -8.50 18.39 -3.78
CA MET A 10 -7.96 17.06 -3.57
C MET A 10 -6.52 16.98 -4.08
N VAL A 11 -5.66 16.27 -3.34
CA VAL A 11 -4.29 15.95 -3.77
C VAL A 11 -4.30 14.84 -4.83
N VAL A 12 -5.21 13.89 -4.71
CA VAL A 12 -5.40 12.75 -5.61
C VAL A 12 -6.86 12.30 -5.56
N ASP A 13 -7.38 11.77 -6.68
CA ASP A 13 -8.71 11.19 -6.71
C ASP A 13 -8.76 9.91 -5.85
N LEU A 14 -9.57 9.93 -4.79
CA LEU A 14 -9.74 8.80 -3.87
C LEU A 14 -10.27 7.54 -4.56
N LYS A 15 -11.03 7.67 -5.66
CA LYS A 15 -11.49 6.51 -6.45
C LYS A 15 -10.33 5.82 -7.14
N GLN A 16 -9.37 6.58 -7.66
CA GLN A 16 -8.16 6.02 -8.27
C GLN A 16 -7.30 5.32 -7.21
N VAL A 17 -7.10 5.96 -6.06
CA VAL A 17 -6.37 5.34 -4.94
C VAL A 17 -7.03 4.03 -4.51
N LYS A 18 -8.35 4.03 -4.35
CA LYS A 18 -9.10 2.81 -4.01
C LYS A 18 -8.90 1.73 -5.07
N ALA A 19 -9.04 2.05 -6.35
CA ALA A 19 -8.90 1.07 -7.43
C ALA A 19 -7.50 0.43 -7.45
N VAL A 20 -6.45 1.22 -7.22
CA VAL A 20 -5.07 0.70 -7.11
C VAL A 20 -4.92 -0.20 -5.88
N LEU A 21 -5.44 0.22 -4.72
CA LEU A 21 -5.36 -0.59 -3.50
C LEU A 21 -6.08 -1.94 -3.66
N GLU A 22 -7.27 -1.93 -4.24
CA GLU A 22 -8.05 -3.16 -4.50
C GLU A 22 -7.29 -4.10 -5.43
N LYS A 23 -6.69 -3.58 -6.50
CA LYS A 23 -6.00 -4.38 -7.51
C LYS A 23 -4.66 -4.94 -7.01
N GLU A 24 -3.87 -4.12 -6.35
CA GLU A 24 -2.47 -4.43 -6.04
C GLU A 24 -2.30 -5.07 -4.65
N VAL A 25 -3.22 -4.80 -3.71
CA VAL A 25 -3.11 -5.23 -2.31
C VAL A 25 -4.25 -6.16 -1.93
N ILE A 26 -5.51 -5.70 -1.99
CA ILE A 26 -6.65 -6.48 -1.47
C ILE A 26 -6.88 -7.74 -2.31
N GLY A 27 -7.08 -7.61 -3.62
CA GLY A 27 -7.32 -8.75 -4.52
C GLY A 27 -6.28 -9.89 -4.40
N PRO A 28 -4.98 -9.60 -4.35
CA PRO A 28 -3.96 -10.64 -4.21
C PRO A 28 -3.71 -11.12 -2.78
N MET A 29 -4.24 -10.50 -1.72
CA MET A 29 -3.90 -10.85 -0.33
C MET A 29 -5.10 -11.22 0.55
N ASP A 30 -6.28 -10.67 0.28
CA ASP A 30 -7.47 -10.86 1.10
C ASP A 30 -7.97 -12.31 1.05
N HIS A 31 -8.32 -12.85 2.22
CA HIS A 31 -8.74 -14.25 2.39
C HIS A 31 -7.76 -15.30 1.83
N ARG A 32 -6.44 -15.03 1.88
CA ARG A 32 -5.39 -15.96 1.42
C ARG A 32 -4.40 -16.34 2.49
N HIS A 33 -3.79 -17.51 2.32
CA HIS A 33 -2.62 -17.90 3.09
C HIS A 33 -1.36 -17.31 2.44
N LEU A 34 -0.82 -16.24 3.04
CA LEU A 34 0.28 -15.46 2.45
C LEU A 34 1.46 -16.32 2.02
N ASN A 35 1.90 -17.26 2.87
CA ASN A 35 3.08 -18.10 2.60
C ASN A 35 2.91 -19.06 1.41
N GLU A 36 1.67 -19.38 1.02
CA GLU A 36 1.39 -20.36 -0.03
C GLU A 36 0.90 -19.70 -1.32
N GLU A 37 0.18 -18.59 -1.21
CA GLU A 37 -0.57 -18.00 -2.33
C GLU A 37 -0.04 -16.64 -2.78
N VAL A 38 0.78 -15.97 -1.97
CA VAL A 38 1.14 -14.56 -2.19
C VAL A 38 2.65 -14.40 -2.30
N PRO A 39 3.21 -14.39 -3.52
CA PRO A 39 4.62 -14.01 -3.70
C PRO A 39 4.87 -12.57 -3.20
N PRO A 40 6.01 -12.29 -2.55
CA PRO A 40 7.18 -13.16 -2.36
C PRO A 40 7.18 -13.95 -1.03
N PHE A 41 6.03 -14.10 -0.37
CA PHE A 41 5.97 -14.74 0.95
C PHE A 41 6.15 -16.27 0.90
N ASP A 42 6.28 -16.84 -0.30
CA ASP A 42 6.83 -18.20 -0.50
C ASP A 42 8.29 -18.32 -0.05
N ARG A 43 9.01 -17.19 0.04
CA ARG A 43 10.45 -17.12 0.36
C ARG A 43 10.79 -16.12 1.46
N VAL A 44 9.86 -15.23 1.78
CA VAL A 44 10.03 -14.17 2.78
C VAL A 44 9.00 -14.38 3.88
N VAL A 45 9.42 -14.31 5.14
CA VAL A 45 8.48 -14.44 6.26
C VAL A 45 7.49 -13.26 6.25
N PRO A 46 6.17 -13.47 6.26
CA PRO A 46 5.15 -12.42 6.16
C PRO A 46 4.94 -11.73 7.51
N THR A 47 6.01 -11.18 8.10
CA THR A 47 5.86 -10.31 9.27
C THR A 47 5.18 -9.00 8.87
N PRO A 48 4.55 -8.28 9.81
CA PRO A 48 3.93 -6.98 9.52
C PRO A 48 4.88 -5.98 8.86
N GLU A 49 6.17 -6.00 9.22
CA GLU A 49 7.20 -5.17 8.58
C GLU A 49 7.41 -5.54 7.11
N ASN A 50 7.62 -6.83 6.82
CA ASN A 50 7.80 -7.29 5.44
C ASN A 50 6.54 -7.08 4.60
N LEU A 51 5.36 -7.21 5.21
CA LEU A 51 4.08 -6.95 4.56
C LEU A 51 3.91 -5.45 4.24
N ALA A 52 4.25 -4.55 5.16
CA ALA A 52 4.23 -3.11 4.90
C ALA A 52 5.19 -2.70 3.76
N VAL A 53 6.39 -3.29 3.71
CA VAL A 53 7.36 -3.08 2.63
C VAL A 53 6.84 -3.60 1.29
N GLU A 54 6.26 -4.80 1.24
CA GLU A 54 5.71 -5.34 0.00
C GLU A 54 4.49 -4.54 -0.49
N ILE A 55 3.61 -4.11 0.42
CA ILE A 55 2.50 -3.22 0.09
C ILE A 55 3.03 -1.91 -0.51
N TRP A 56 4.05 -1.30 0.10
CA TRP A 56 4.70 -0.11 -0.46
C TRP A 56 5.24 -0.37 -1.86
N ARG A 57 5.99 -1.45 -2.05
CA ARG A 57 6.60 -1.80 -3.33
C ARG A 57 5.57 -1.96 -4.46
N ARG A 58 4.38 -2.48 -4.13
CA ARG A 58 3.27 -2.62 -5.08
C ARG A 58 2.59 -1.28 -5.37
N LEU A 59 2.44 -0.43 -4.36
CA LEU A 59 1.73 0.84 -4.50
C LEU A 59 2.58 1.96 -5.13
N GLU A 60 3.83 2.11 -4.74
CA GLU A 60 4.70 3.23 -5.13
C GLU A 60 4.75 3.50 -6.65
N PRO A 61 4.92 2.49 -7.53
CA PRO A 61 4.96 2.72 -8.97
C PRO A 61 3.70 3.35 -9.56
N HIS A 62 2.54 3.18 -8.91
CA HIS A 62 1.26 3.72 -9.36
C HIS A 62 1.12 5.22 -9.09
N PHE A 63 2.01 5.80 -8.27
CA PHE A 63 2.05 7.23 -8.00
C PHE A 63 3.15 7.95 -8.81
N HIS A 64 3.98 7.22 -9.55
CA HIS A 64 5.01 7.81 -10.41
C HIS A 64 4.38 8.66 -11.52
N GLY A 65 4.85 9.90 -11.66
CA GLY A 65 4.34 10.85 -12.67
C GLY A 65 2.98 11.45 -12.33
N SER A 66 2.41 11.16 -11.16
CA SER A 66 1.21 11.84 -10.65
C SER A 66 1.60 13.10 -9.85
N ALA A 67 0.63 13.99 -9.61
CA ALA A 67 0.82 15.17 -8.74
C ALA A 67 1.01 14.79 -7.25
N ALA A 68 0.82 13.51 -6.91
CA ALA A 68 0.94 12.96 -5.57
C ALA A 68 2.07 11.93 -5.51
N ARG A 69 2.61 11.73 -4.30
CA ARG A 69 3.51 10.62 -3.99
C ARG A 69 2.99 9.81 -2.82
N LEU A 70 3.32 8.51 -2.81
CA LEU A 70 3.10 7.69 -1.63
C LEU A 70 3.96 8.24 -0.48
N LYS A 71 3.35 8.43 0.70
CA LYS A 71 4.03 9.01 1.87
C LYS A 71 4.44 7.94 2.86
N ALA A 72 3.48 7.11 3.25
CA ALA A 72 3.68 6.02 4.19
C ALA A 72 2.64 4.95 3.91
N VAL A 73 3.00 3.69 4.18
CA VAL A 73 2.08 2.58 4.36
C VAL A 73 2.06 2.28 5.85
N ARG A 74 0.88 2.38 6.47
CA ARG A 74 0.67 1.96 7.85
C ARG A 74 -0.20 0.72 7.87
N LEU A 75 0.35 -0.38 8.36
CA LEU A 75 -0.31 -1.67 8.50
C LEU A 75 -0.61 -1.94 9.96
N TYR A 76 -1.87 -2.17 10.28
CA TYR A 76 -2.32 -2.60 11.60
C TYR A 76 -2.51 -4.11 11.60
N GLU A 77 -1.74 -4.84 12.42
CA GLU A 77 -1.98 -6.27 12.64
C GLU A 77 -3.08 -6.50 13.67
N SER A 78 -3.15 -5.61 14.66
CA SER A 78 -4.20 -5.53 15.67
C SER A 78 -4.45 -4.06 16.04
N GLU A 79 -5.39 -3.81 16.96
CA GLU A 79 -5.74 -2.45 17.38
C GLU A 79 -4.55 -1.69 18.00
N ASP A 80 -3.70 -2.40 18.75
CA ASP A 80 -2.57 -1.81 19.50
C ASP A 80 -1.21 -2.02 18.82
N PHE A 81 -1.15 -2.81 17.74
CA PHE A 81 0.09 -3.10 17.03
C PHE A 81 0.02 -2.73 15.56
N PHE A 82 0.89 -1.79 15.16
CA PHE A 82 1.03 -1.36 13.78
C PHE A 82 2.50 -1.18 13.40
N VAL A 83 2.76 -1.32 12.10
CA VAL A 83 4.01 -0.96 11.47
C VAL A 83 3.75 0.15 10.46
N GLU A 84 4.64 1.12 10.41
CA GLU A 84 4.66 2.16 9.38
C GLU A 84 5.95 2.08 8.58
N TYR A 85 5.83 2.14 7.26
CA TYR A 85 6.95 2.18 6.33
C TYR A 85 6.82 3.39 5.41
N ASP A 86 7.84 4.23 5.35
CA ASP A 86 7.87 5.49 4.58
C ASP A 86 8.88 5.47 3.41
N GLY A 87 9.32 4.27 3.01
CA GLY A 87 10.26 4.07 1.89
C GLY A 87 11.74 3.99 2.30
N ARG A 88 12.04 3.89 3.61
CA ARG A 88 13.42 3.79 4.17
C ARG A 88 13.47 2.93 5.41
#